data_AF-A0A932M048-F1
#
_entry.id   AF-A0A932M048-F1
#
_cell.length_a   1.000
_cell.length_b   1.000
_cell.length_c   1.000
_cell.angle_alpha   90.00
_cell.angle_beta   90.00
_cell.angle_gamma   90.00
#
_symmetry.space_group_name_H-M   'P 1'
#
loop_
_entity.id
_entity.type
_entity.pdbx_description
1 polymer ?
#
loop_
_entity_poly.entity_id
_entity_poly.type
_entity_poly.pdbx_seq_one_letter_code
_entity_poly.pdbx_strand_id
1 'polypeptide(L)' 'MTDTSPAAAALQTRIHGGLTGSARLRIAVEMSLVAREMSLVRLRRQHPEWSDSELRRELLRYSFASGTLPPVLR' A
#
# COMPACT_ATOMS: atom_id res chain seq x y z
N MET A 1 9.53 15.57 -14.02
CA MET A 1 8.82 16.63 -13.28
C MET A 1 8.27 15.97 -12.02
N THR A 2 8.82 16.28 -10.85
CA THR A 2 8.33 15.78 -9.56
C THR A 2 7.27 16.73 -9.03
N ASP A 3 6.11 16.21 -8.65
CA ASP A 3 4.99 16.98 -8.05
C ASP A 3 5.35 17.56 -6.67
N THR A 4 6.41 17.02 -6.05
CA THR A 4 6.94 17.50 -4.77
C THR A 4 8.05 18.53 -5.00
N SER A 5 7.89 19.74 -4.46
CA SER A 5 8.95 20.74 -4.47
C SER A 5 10.16 20.32 -3.62
N PRO A 6 11.37 20.81 -3.92
CA PRO A 6 12.56 20.48 -3.13
C PRO A 6 12.43 20.83 -1.64
N ALA A 7 11.78 21.96 -1.33
CA ALA A 7 11.53 22.39 0.04
C ALA A 7 10.57 21.46 0.78
N ALA A 8 9.49 21.01 0.12
CA ALA A 8 8.55 20.05 0.69
C ALA A 8 9.21 18.68 0.94
N ALA A 9 10.04 18.21 0.00
CA ALA A 9 10.80 16.97 0.17
C ALA A 9 11.77 17.06 1.36
N ALA A 10 12.53 18.17 1.48
CA ALA A 10 13.45 18.38 2.59
C ALA A 10 12.72 18.44 3.95
N LEU A 11 11.55 19.09 3.99
CA LEU A 11 10.70 19.13 5.18
C LEU A 11 10.23 17.73 5.58
N GLN A 12 9.73 16.95 4.61
CA GLN A 12 9.28 15.58 4.85
C GLN A 12 10.41 14.70 5.38
N THR A 13 11.61 14.78 4.80
CA THR A 13 12.79 14.04 5.28
C THR A 13 13.14 14.42 6.72
N ARG A 14 13.12 15.71 7.07
CA ARG A 14 13.38 16.17 8.44
C ARG A 14 12.36 15.63 9.43
N ILE A 15 11.08 15.69 9.08
CA ILE A 15 9.99 15.15 9.91
C ILE A 15 10.20 13.64 10.13
N HIS A 16 10.42 12.88 9.06
CA HIS A 16 10.66 11.44 9.14
C HIS A 16 11.90 11.08 9.96
N GLY A 17 12.98 11.87 9.86
CA GLY A 17 14.20 11.70 10.65
C GLY A 17 13.96 11.84 12.16
N GLY A 18 13.06 12.74 12.57
CA GLY A 18 12.72 12.99 13.98
C GLY A 18 11.75 12.00 14.61
N LEU A 19 11.16 11.08 13.85
CA LEU A 19 10.20 10.11 14.38
C LEU A 19 10.88 9.05 15.26
N THR A 20 10.19 8.61 16.30
CA THR A 20 10.57 7.39 17.05
C THR A 20 10.24 6.13 16.25
N GLY A 21 10.80 4.98 16.64
CA GLY A 21 10.47 3.70 16.01
C GLY A 21 8.98 3.37 16.04
N SER A 22 8.31 3.63 17.18
CA SER A 22 6.86 3.41 17.32
C SER A 22 6.03 4.35 16.45
N ALA A 23 6.44 5.61 16.30
CA ALA A 23 5.76 6.56 15.41
C ALA A 23 5.92 6.15 13.94
N ARG A 24 7.11 5.69 13.54
CA ARG A 24 7.34 5.14 12.19
C ARG A 24 6.47 3.91 11.93
N LEU A 25 6.37 2.99 12.89
CA LEU A 25 5.53 1.81 12.76
C LEU A 25 4.04 2.17 12.61
N ARG A 26 3.55 3.14 13.38
CA ARG A 26 2.17 3.63 13.27
C ARG A 26 1.86 4.12 11.86
N ILE A 27 2.71 5.00 11.32
CA ILE A 27 2.55 5.52 9.95
C ILE A 27 2.57 4.38 8.93
N ALA A 28 3.50 3.43 9.07
CA ALA A 28 3.58 2.28 8.17
C ALA A 28 2.30 1.44 8.18
N VAL A 29 1.70 1.21 9.36
CA VAL A 29 0.42 0.50 9.49
C VAL A 29 -0.71 1.28 8.82
N GLU A 30 -0.83 2.58 9.09
CA GLU A 30 -1.85 3.46 8.51
C GLU A 30 -1.75 3.48 6.97
N MET A 31 -0.55 3.68 6.42
CA MET A 31 -0.32 3.64 4.98
C MET A 31 -0.65 2.28 4.38
N SER A 32 -0.32 1.19 5.08
CA SER A 32 -0.62 -0.16 4.61
C SER A 32 -2.12 -0.43 4.56
N LEU A 33 -2.92 0.12 5.46
CA LEU A 33 -4.39 0.01 5.42
C LEU A 33 -4.96 0.75 4.20
N VAL A 34 -4.50 1.98 3.96
CA VAL A 34 -4.93 2.78 2.80
C VAL A 34 -4.57 2.08 1.49
N ALA A 35 -3.34 1.58 1.37
CA ALA A 35 -2.89 0.86 0.17
C ALA A 35 -3.72 -0.41 -0.11
N ARG A 36 -4.13 -1.13 0.94
CA ARG A 36 -4.98 -2.31 0.83
C ARG A 36 -6.39 -1.97 0.34
N GLU A 37 -6.99 -0.91 0.87
CA GLU A 37 -8.34 -0.50 0.40
C GLU A 37 -8.30 -0.04 -1.05
N MET A 38 -7.31 0.75 -1.44
CA MET A 38 -7.13 1.15 -2.84
C MET A 38 -6.97 -0.06 -3.77
N SER A 39 -6.21 -1.07 -3.32
CA SER A 39 -6.02 -2.32 -4.07
C SER A 39 -7.32 -3.11 -4.21
N LEU A 40 -8.13 -3.18 -3.14
CA LEU A 40 -9.44 -3.85 -3.17
C LEU A 40 -10.42 -3.13 -4.10
N VAL A 41 -10.48 -1.80 -4.07
CA VAL A 41 -11.32 -1.01 -4.99
C VAL A 41 -10.95 -1.31 -6.43
N ARG A 42 -9.65 -1.36 -6.76
CA ARG A 42 -9.18 -1.75 -8.09
C ARG A 42 -9.60 -3.18 -8.45
N LEU A 43 -9.40 -4.14 -7.55
CA LEU A 43 -9.75 -5.54 -7.77
C LEU A 43 -11.25 -5.73 -8.02
N ARG A 44 -12.12 -5.12 -7.21
CA ARG A 44 -13.58 -5.16 -7.39
C ARG A 44 -14.01 -4.64 -8.77
N ARG A 45 -13.32 -3.63 -9.30
CA ARG A 45 -13.58 -3.09 -10.65
C ARG A 45 -13.12 -4.02 -11.76
N GLN A 46 -12.01 -4.74 -11.57
CA GLN A 46 -11.45 -5.66 -12.56
C GLN A 46 -12.17 -7.01 -12.58
N HIS A 47 -12.74 -7.38 -11.43
CA HIS A 47 -13.28 -8.69 -11.14
C HIS A 47 -14.62 -8.59 -10.39
N PRO A 48 -15.66 -8.03 -11.02
CA PRO A 48 -16.95 -7.79 -10.37
C PRO A 48 -17.66 -9.08 -9.94
N GLU A 49 -17.29 -10.23 -10.51
CA GLU A 49 -17.84 -11.54 -10.20
C GLU A 49 -17.19 -12.23 -9.01
N TRP A 50 -16.08 -11.68 -8.48
CA TRP A 50 -15.34 -12.32 -7.39
C TRP A 50 -16.01 -12.05 -6.05
N SER A 51 -16.06 -13.09 -5.22
CA SER A 51 -16.45 -12.97 -3.83
C SER A 51 -15.42 -12.17 -3.02
N ASP A 52 -15.85 -11.63 -1.90
CA ASP A 52 -14.98 -10.94 -0.94
C ASP A 52 -13.77 -11.79 -0.51
N SER A 53 -13.96 -13.11 -0.40
CA SER A 53 -12.90 -14.06 -0.04
C SER A 53 -11.84 -14.20 -1.13
N GLU A 54 -12.25 -14.27 -2.40
CA GLU A 54 -11.33 -14.31 -3.54
C GLU A 54 -10.55 -12.99 -3.66
N LEU A 55 -11.22 -11.85 -3.49
CA LEU A 55 -10.60 -10.53 -3.50
C LEU A 55 -9.54 -10.39 -2.38
N ARG A 56 -9.83 -10.90 -1.17
CA ARG A 56 -8.88 -10.88 -0.05
C ARG A 56 -7.69 -11.81 -0.27
N ARG A 57 -7.90 -13.01 -0.85
CA ARG A 57 -6.79 -13.90 -1.24
C ARG A 57 -5.87 -13.26 -2.27
N GLU A 58 -6.46 -12.62 -3.26
CA GLU A 58 -5.69 -11.91 -4.28
C GLU A 58 -4.95 -10.69 -3.72
N LEU A 59 -5.55 -9.97 -2.76
CA LEU A 59 -4.86 -8.88 -2.05
C LEU A 59 -3.59 -9.35 -1.32
N LEU A 60 -3.61 -10.55 -0.71
CA LEU A 60 -2.43 -11.13 -0.05
C LEU A 60 -1.31 -11.34 -1.07
N ARG A 61 -1.64 -11.76 -2.30
CA ARG A 61 -0.68 -11.92 -3.39
C ARG A 61 0.11 -10.65 -3.69
N TYR A 62 -0.55 -9.49 -3.65
CA TYR A 62 0.09 -8.18 -3.85
C TYR A 62 0.91 -7.71 -2.64
N SER A 63 0.53 -8.12 -1.44
CA SER A 63 1.11 -7.59 -0.20
C SER A 63 2.49 -8.16 0.13
N PHE A 64 2.87 -9.30 -0.46
CA PHE A 64 4.09 -10.03 -0.09
C PHE A 64 5.01 -10.38 -1.26
N ALA A 65 4.66 -10.00 -2.50
CA ALA A 65 5.51 -10.25 -3.66
C ALA A 65 6.50 -9.10 -3.85
N SER A 66 7.77 -9.33 -3.52
CA SER A 66 8.88 -8.40 -3.80
C SER A 66 9.43 -8.50 -5.24
N GLY A 67 8.67 -9.11 -6.17
CA GLY A 67 9.09 -9.42 -7.53
C GLY A 67 7.92 -9.82 -8.43
N THR A 68 8.13 -10.74 -9.38
CA THR A 68 7.04 -11.25 -10.22
C THR A 68 5.96 -11.86 -9.36
N LEU A 69 4.75 -11.44 -9.65
CA LEU A 69 3.55 -11.79 -8.96
C LEU A 69 3.24 -13.29 -9.19
N PRO A 70 3.06 -14.13 -8.14
CA PRO A 70 2.78 -15.56 -8.30
C PRO A 70 1.41 -15.78 -8.97
N PRO A 71 1.03 -16.98 -9.43
CA PRO A 71 -0.28 -17.21 -10.04
C PRO A 71 -1.45 -16.74 -9.16
N VAL A 72 -2.57 -16.39 -9.78
CA VAL A 72 -3.79 -15.92 -9.09
C VAL A 72 -4.21 -16.93 -8.02
N LEU A 73 -4.48 -16.43 -6.81
CA LEU A 73 -4.88 -17.23 -5.65
C LEU A 73 -6.41 -17.28 -5.55
N ARG A 74 -7.08 -17.99 -6.46
CA ARG A 74 -8.54 -18.08 -6.46
C ARG A 74 -9.03 -19.23 -5.59
#